data_AF-A0A382BES0-F1
#
_entry.id   AF-A0A382BES0-F1
#
_cell.length_a   1.000
_cell.length_b   1.000
_cell.length_c   1.000
_cell.angle_alpha   90.00
_cell.angle_beta   90.00
_cell.angle_gamma   90.00
#
_symmetry.space_group_name_H-M   'P 1'
#
loop_
_entity.id
_entity.type
_entity.pdbx_description
1 polymer ?
#
loop_
_entity_poly.entity_id
_entity_poly.type
_entity_poly.pdbx_seq_one_letter_code
_entity_poly.pdbx_strand_id
1 'polypeptide(L)'
;MKKGFTLIELLIVVAIIGILAGVGIPMYNGYMATAKINASTANHSRAKNMVTAYFVKCSMGTATIALKTNSKTTFTDVACNSSMNSFSTYWVAHFNNDGWLNPYNKAGIFSHKSPSPPSLGGMNIFYSGSNLTMQTNVGDEDGKEVLLSATILKE
;
A
#
# COMPACT_ATOMS: atom_id res chain seq x y z
N MET A 1 -14.63 -54.75 14.70
CA MET A 1 -14.54 -54.50 13.24
C MET A 1 -14.71 -53.01 13.00
N LYS A 2 -13.71 -52.33 12.43
CA LYS A 2 -13.84 -50.91 12.08
C LYS A 2 -14.78 -50.80 10.87
N LYS A 3 -15.88 -50.04 10.98
CA LYS A 3 -16.70 -49.65 9.83
C LYS A 3 -15.81 -48.89 8.85
N GLY A 4 -15.55 -49.47 7.69
CA GLY A 4 -14.88 -48.78 6.59
C GLY A 4 -15.82 -47.77 5.94
N PHE A 5 -15.27 -46.64 5.49
CA PHE A 5 -15.97 -45.66 4.67
C PHE A 5 -16.33 -46.31 3.32
N THR A 6 -17.54 -46.10 2.81
CA THR A 6 -17.93 -46.65 1.50
C THR A 6 -17.42 -45.76 0.36
N LEU A 7 -17.11 -46.38 -0.78
CA LEU A 7 -16.71 -45.65 -1.99
C LEU A 7 -17.81 -44.70 -2.47
N ILE A 8 -19.08 -45.08 -2.31
CA ILE A 8 -20.20 -44.24 -2.72
C ILE A 8 -20.38 -43.01 -1.83
N GLU A 9 -20.16 -43.15 -0.51
CA GLU A 9 -20.13 -42.00 0.40
C GLU A 9 -19.04 -41.00 -0.01
N LEU A 10 -17.85 -41.50 -0.39
CA LEU A 10 -16.76 -40.64 -0.82
C LEU A 10 -17.05 -39.95 -2.16
N LEU A 11 -17.68 -40.66 -3.11
CA LEU A 11 -18.03 -40.10 -4.42
C LEU A 11 -19.05 -38.94 -4.32
N ILE A 12 -20.06 -39.07 -3.45
CA ILE A 12 -21.05 -38.01 -3.24
C ILE A 12 -20.39 -36.78 -2.60
N VAL A 13 -19.48 -36.98 -1.64
CA VAL A 13 -18.76 -35.87 -1.00
C VAL A 13 -17.91 -35.09 -2.02
N VAL A 14 -17.18 -35.79 -2.89
CA VAL A 14 -16.38 -35.14 -3.94
C VAL A 14 -17.26 -34.37 -4.93
N ALA A 15 -18.42 -34.93 -5.31
CA ALA A 15 -19.36 -34.26 -6.19
C ALA A 15 -19.89 -32.94 -5.59
N ILE A 16 -20.25 -32.94 -4.30
CA ILE A 16 -20.72 -31.74 -3.61
C ILE A 16 -19.60 -30.70 -3.49
N ILE A 17 -18.39 -31.11 -3.11
CA ILE A 17 -17.23 -30.20 -3.02
C ILE A 17 -16.91 -29.58 -4.40
N GLY A 18 -17.04 -30.36 -5.49
CA GLY A 18 -16.84 -29.87 -6.84
C GLY A 18 -17.79 -28.74 -7.22
N ILE A 19 -19.09 -28.87 -6.90
CA ILE A 19 -20.09 -27.82 -7.16
C ILE A 19 -19.79 -26.58 -6.32
N LEU A 20 -19.52 -26.74 -5.03
CA LEU A 20 -19.21 -25.63 -4.12
C LEU A 20 -17.93 -24.89 -4.54
N ALA A 21 -16.90 -25.61 -4.98
CA ALA A 21 -15.65 -25.02 -5.46
C ALA A 21 -15.88 -24.22 -6.77
N GLY A 22 -16.70 -24.74 -7.69
CA GLY A 22 -17.02 -24.08 -8.95
C GLY A 22 -17.64 -22.69 -8.79
N VAL A 23 -18.55 -22.53 -7.82
CA VAL A 23 -19.18 -21.23 -7.51
C VAL A 23 -18.33 -20.40 -6.54
N GLY A 24 -17.64 -21.04 -5.59
CA GLY A 24 -16.91 -20.38 -4.52
C GLY A 24 -15.63 -19.67 -4.99
N ILE A 25 -14.87 -20.28 -5.90
CA ILE A 25 -13.60 -19.72 -6.39
C ILE A 25 -13.77 -18.34 -7.09
N PRO A 26 -14.64 -18.17 -8.11
CA PRO A 26 -14.78 -16.88 -8.78
C PRO A 26 -15.28 -15.79 -7.81
N MET A 27 -16.19 -16.14 -6.91
CA MET A 27 -16.68 -15.22 -5.88
C MET A 27 -15.57 -14.77 -4.92
N TYR A 28 -14.75 -15.72 -4.44
CA TYR A 28 -13.61 -15.42 -3.57
C TYR A 28 -12.58 -14.50 -4.24
N ASN A 29 -12.31 -14.72 -5.54
CA ASN A 29 -11.39 -13.87 -6.29
C ASN A 29 -11.88 -12.42 -6.38
N GLY A 30 -13.18 -12.20 -6.61
CA GLY A 30 -13.77 -10.84 -6.62
C GLY A 30 -13.68 -10.14 -5.26
N TYR A 31 -13.96 -10.87 -4.17
CA TYR A 31 -13.77 -10.34 -2.81
C TYR A 31 -12.31 -9.98 -2.52
N MET A 32 -11.37 -10.82 -2.95
CA MET A 32 -9.94 -10.54 -2.78
C MET A 32 -9.50 -9.33 -3.60
N ALA A 33 -10.01 -9.14 -4.82
CA ALA A 33 -9.72 -7.95 -5.62
C ALA A 33 -10.21 -6.67 -4.91
N THR A 34 -11.48 -6.66 -4.49
CA THR A 34 -12.08 -5.52 -3.76
C THR A 34 -11.33 -5.21 -2.46
N ALA A 35 -10.93 -6.24 -1.70
CA ALA A 35 -10.16 -6.07 -0.47
C ALA A 35 -8.79 -5.41 -0.73
N LYS A 36 -8.10 -5.78 -1.82
CA LYS A 36 -6.82 -5.18 -2.21
C LYS A 36 -6.96 -3.72 -2.66
N ILE A 37 -8.02 -3.38 -3.40
CA ILE A 37 -8.32 -1.99 -3.81
C ILE A 37 -8.58 -1.13 -2.58
N ASN A 38 -9.43 -1.61 -1.67
CA ASN A 38 -9.75 -0.90 -0.43
C ASN A 38 -8.52 -0.71 0.47
N ALA A 39 -7.69 -1.74 0.61
CA ALA A 39 -6.44 -1.66 1.36
C ALA A 39 -5.47 -0.64 0.75
N SER A 40 -5.34 -0.63 -0.59
CA SER A 40 -4.45 0.31 -1.29
C SER A 40 -4.95 1.75 -1.17
N THR A 41 -6.26 1.96 -1.29
CA THR A 41 -6.90 3.27 -1.08
C THR A 41 -6.72 3.78 0.36
N ALA A 42 -6.90 2.89 1.35
CA ALA A 42 -6.69 3.22 2.75
C ALA A 42 -5.21 3.56 3.03
N ASN A 43 -4.27 2.80 2.46
CA ASN A 43 -2.84 3.09 2.55
C ASN A 43 -2.51 4.46 1.95
N HIS A 44 -3.07 4.79 0.78
CA HIS A 44 -2.90 6.12 0.17
C HIS A 44 -3.35 7.25 1.10
N SER A 45 -4.57 7.15 1.65
CA SER A 45 -5.10 8.15 2.57
C SER A 45 -4.26 8.28 3.85
N ARG A 46 -3.84 7.15 4.45
CA ARG A 46 -3.00 7.14 5.65
C ARG A 46 -1.66 7.80 5.42
N ALA A 47 -0.97 7.45 4.33
CA ALA A 47 0.33 8.03 3.99
C ALA A 47 0.20 9.54 3.74
N LYS A 48 -0.80 9.96 2.97
CA LYS A 48 -1.11 11.37 2.74
C LYS A 48 -1.30 12.13 4.05
N ASN A 49 -2.21 11.65 4.90
CA ASN A 49 -2.55 12.31 6.16
C ASN A 49 -1.34 12.40 7.09
N MET A 50 -0.50 11.36 7.12
CA MET A 50 0.75 11.37 7.87
C MET A 50 1.67 12.48 7.38
N VAL A 51 2.01 12.50 6.09
CA VAL A 51 2.90 13.54 5.55
C VAL A 51 2.34 14.95 5.77
N THR A 52 1.05 15.15 5.52
CA THR A 52 0.38 16.43 5.79
C THR A 52 0.51 16.84 7.25
N ALA A 53 0.27 15.93 8.20
CA ALA A 53 0.39 16.23 9.63
C ALA A 53 1.81 16.66 10.02
N TYR A 54 2.84 16.06 9.43
CA TYR A 54 4.23 16.45 9.68
C TYR A 54 4.60 17.80 9.05
N PHE A 55 4.09 18.11 7.86
CA PHE A 55 4.27 19.44 7.29
C PHE A 55 3.57 20.53 8.10
N VAL A 56 2.37 20.27 8.61
CA VAL A 56 1.71 21.19 9.56
C VAL A 56 2.58 21.40 10.80
N LYS A 57 3.17 20.35 11.38
CA LYS A 57 4.11 20.49 12.51
C LYS A 57 5.32 21.37 12.18
N CYS A 58 5.86 21.25 10.97
CA CYS A 58 6.95 22.10 10.50
C CYS A 58 6.52 23.57 10.37
N SER A 59 5.33 23.82 9.81
CA SER A 59 4.76 25.18 9.68
C SER A 59 4.44 25.81 11.04
N MET A 60 4.09 25.00 12.04
CA MET A 60 3.86 25.44 13.42
C MET A 60 5.14 25.78 14.20
N GLY A 61 6.32 25.77 13.56
CA GLY A 61 7.58 26.21 14.17
C GLY A 61 8.45 25.09 14.76
N THR A 62 8.15 23.82 14.49
CA THR A 62 9.05 22.72 14.84
C THR A 62 10.29 22.74 13.94
N ALA A 63 11.48 22.68 14.51
CA ALA A 63 12.73 22.71 13.73
C ALA A 63 13.02 21.38 13.00
N THR A 64 12.62 20.25 13.59
CA THR A 64 12.92 18.90 13.08
C THR A 64 11.73 17.95 13.22
N ILE A 65 11.70 16.91 12.38
CA ILE A 65 10.77 15.79 12.47
C ILE A 65 11.51 14.46 12.53
N ALA A 66 11.05 13.55 13.37
CA ALA A 66 11.65 12.23 13.52
C ALA A 66 11.15 11.27 12.42
N LEU A 67 12.05 10.81 11.55
CA LEU A 67 11.77 9.88 10.46
C LEU A 67 12.75 8.70 10.45
N LYS A 68 12.29 7.54 9.99
CA LYS A 68 13.12 6.32 9.84
C LYS A 68 13.89 6.37 8.51
N THR A 69 14.98 7.13 8.45
CA THR A 69 15.67 7.41 7.17
C THR A 69 16.59 6.29 6.68
N ASN A 70 17.19 5.51 7.58
CA ASN A 70 18.23 4.53 7.22
C ASN A 70 18.05 3.15 7.87
N SER A 71 17.16 3.02 8.86
CA SER A 71 16.93 1.79 9.63
C SER A 71 15.46 1.61 9.97
N LYS A 72 15.01 0.36 10.11
CA LYS A 72 13.65 0.02 10.56
C LYS A 72 13.37 0.41 12.01
N THR A 73 14.42 0.50 12.83
CA THR A 73 14.30 0.60 14.30
C THR A 73 14.66 1.97 14.86
N THR A 74 15.34 2.82 14.08
CA THR A 74 15.88 4.09 14.57
C THR A 74 15.23 5.27 13.85
N PHE A 75 14.80 6.25 14.64
CA PHE A 75 14.38 7.55 14.13
C PHE A 75 15.58 8.49 14.03
N THR A 76 15.63 9.25 12.95
CA THR A 76 16.58 10.31 12.69
C THR A 76 15.83 11.64 12.64
N ASP A 77 16.37 12.67 13.28
CA ASP A 77 15.81 14.01 13.19
C ASP A 77 16.13 14.64 11.83
N VAL A 78 15.08 14.97 11.08
CA VAL A 78 15.14 15.60 9.77
C VAL A 78 14.69 17.05 9.90
N ALA A 79 15.51 18.00 9.47
CA ALA A 79 15.17 19.41 9.57
C ALA A 79 13.98 19.79 8.67
N CYS A 80 13.04 20.57 9.21
CA CYS A 80 11.86 21.03 8.50
C CYS A 80 12.18 21.90 7.28
N ASN A 81 13.32 22.57 7.27
CA ASN A 81 13.80 23.38 6.15
C ASN A 81 14.54 22.58 5.06
N SER A 82 14.64 21.24 5.17
CA SER A 82 15.29 20.42 4.14
C SER A 82 14.66 20.60 2.75
N SER A 83 15.45 20.38 1.70
CA SER A 83 14.97 20.45 0.32
C SER A 83 13.85 19.43 0.06
N MET A 84 12.95 19.72 -0.88
CA MET A 84 11.86 18.80 -1.20
C MET A 84 12.36 17.45 -1.74
N ASN A 85 13.50 17.46 -2.44
CA ASN A 85 14.21 16.25 -2.89
C ASN A 85 14.67 15.36 -1.72
N SER A 86 15.20 15.98 -0.67
CA SER A 86 15.58 15.24 0.53
C SER A 86 14.34 14.70 1.23
N PHE A 87 13.29 15.51 1.35
CA PHE A 87 12.01 15.09 1.95
C PHE A 87 11.38 13.90 1.24
N SER A 88 11.29 13.92 -0.09
CA SER A 88 10.72 12.81 -0.85
C SER A 88 11.49 11.51 -0.60
N THR A 89 12.83 11.58 -0.54
CA THR A 89 13.69 10.44 -0.22
C THR A 89 13.48 9.95 1.21
N TYR A 90 13.42 10.85 2.20
CA TYR A 90 13.19 10.48 3.59
C TYR A 90 11.82 9.86 3.83
N TRP A 91 10.78 10.34 3.15
CA TRP A 91 9.45 9.75 3.24
C TRP A 91 9.40 8.34 2.67
N VAL A 92 9.99 8.13 1.50
CA VAL A 92 10.10 6.79 0.90
C VAL A 92 10.84 5.84 1.83
N ALA A 93 11.97 6.28 2.38
CA ALA A 93 12.73 5.48 3.33
C ALA A 93 11.92 5.20 4.60
N HIS A 94 11.27 6.22 5.16
CA HIS A 94 10.49 6.11 6.38
C HIS A 94 9.39 5.05 6.26
N PHE A 95 8.56 5.11 5.23
CA PHE A 95 7.47 4.16 5.08
C PHE A 95 7.95 2.73 4.80
N ASN A 96 9.00 2.58 3.98
CA ASN A 96 9.59 1.26 3.73
C ASN A 96 10.22 0.66 4.99
N ASN A 97 10.81 1.51 5.83
CA ASN A 97 11.37 1.10 7.13
C ASN A 97 10.30 0.84 8.18
N ASP A 98 9.13 1.48 8.05
CA ASP A 98 7.98 1.27 8.92
C ASP A 98 7.22 -0.03 8.63
N GLY A 99 7.58 -0.72 7.54
CA GLY A 99 7.07 -2.06 7.23
C GLY A 99 5.77 -2.05 6.44
N TRP A 100 5.49 -0.97 5.71
CA TRP A 100 4.35 -0.93 4.82
C TRP A 100 4.53 -1.95 3.70
N LEU A 101 3.46 -2.68 3.39
CA LEU A 101 3.45 -3.72 2.36
C LEU A 101 2.40 -3.43 1.30
N ASN A 102 2.71 -3.83 0.07
CA ASN A 102 1.78 -3.77 -1.05
C ASN A 102 0.72 -4.90 -0.92
N PRO A 103 -0.59 -4.60 -0.94
CA PRO A 103 -1.66 -5.60 -0.84
C PRO A 103 -1.68 -6.67 -1.95
N TYR A 104 -1.08 -6.39 -3.10
CA TYR A 104 -1.09 -7.27 -4.27
C TYR A 104 0.05 -8.29 -4.29
N ASN A 105 1.26 -7.88 -3.91
CA ASN A 105 2.46 -8.70 -4.05
C ASN A 105 3.31 -8.81 -2.77
N LYS A 106 2.90 -8.17 -1.67
CA LYS A 106 3.61 -8.12 -0.38
C LYS A 106 5.05 -7.59 -0.47
N ALA A 107 5.41 -6.90 -1.56
CA ALA A 107 6.68 -6.22 -1.69
C ALA A 107 6.64 -4.87 -0.96
N GLY A 108 7.79 -4.20 -0.89
CA GLY A 108 7.86 -2.79 -0.50
C GLY A 108 6.97 -1.93 -1.40
N ILE A 109 6.23 -1.01 -0.78
CA ILE A 109 5.17 -0.25 -1.46
C ILE A 109 5.64 1.11 -1.97
N PHE A 110 6.65 1.74 -1.36
CA PHE A 110 7.03 3.11 -1.70
C PHE A 110 8.28 3.18 -2.58
N SER A 111 8.21 3.96 -3.66
CA SER A 111 9.36 4.25 -4.51
C SER A 111 9.50 5.75 -4.83
N HIS A 112 10.73 6.21 -4.98
CA HIS A 112 11.03 7.57 -5.44
C HIS A 112 11.14 7.57 -6.97
N LYS A 113 10.01 7.41 -7.66
CA LYS A 113 9.97 7.31 -9.12
C LYS A 113 8.96 8.28 -9.71
N SER A 114 9.37 9.01 -10.75
CA SER A 114 8.52 9.86 -11.58
C SER A 114 8.99 9.79 -13.04
N PRO A 115 8.11 9.76 -14.06
CA PRO A 115 6.65 9.84 -14.01
C PRO A 115 5.95 8.49 -14.27
N SER A 116 6.66 7.35 -14.26
CA SER A 116 6.03 6.05 -14.55
C SER A 116 5.04 5.65 -13.44
N PRO A 117 3.84 5.16 -13.76
CA PRO A 117 2.89 4.69 -12.76
C PRO A 117 3.53 3.60 -11.88
N PRO A 118 3.23 3.57 -10.56
CA PRO A 118 3.66 2.48 -9.72
C PRO A 118 2.99 1.17 -10.15
N SER A 119 3.60 0.04 -9.78
CA SER A 119 2.97 -1.26 -9.92
C SER A 119 1.64 -1.32 -9.15
N LEU A 120 0.78 -2.28 -9.47
CA LEU A 120 -0.50 -2.48 -8.79
C LEU A 120 -0.31 -2.58 -7.27
N GLY A 121 -1.01 -1.74 -6.51
CA GLY A 121 -0.88 -1.53 -5.05
C GLY A 121 0.33 -0.71 -4.60
N GLY A 122 1.20 -0.31 -5.51
CA GLY A 122 2.41 0.47 -5.26
C GLY A 122 2.13 1.96 -5.13
N MET A 123 3.07 2.66 -4.49
CA MET A 123 3.02 4.10 -4.25
C MET A 123 4.31 4.77 -4.68
N ASN A 124 4.19 5.85 -5.44
CA ASN A 124 5.30 6.72 -5.78
C ASN A 124 5.18 8.02 -4.99
N ILE A 125 6.30 8.47 -4.41
CA ILE A 125 6.42 9.80 -3.82
C ILE A 125 7.48 10.53 -4.63
N PHE A 126 7.08 11.64 -5.23
CA PHE A 126 7.96 12.49 -6.00
C PHE A 126 7.64 13.95 -5.73
N TYR A 127 8.52 14.84 -6.17
CA TYR A 127 8.35 16.28 -5.98
C TYR A 127 8.39 17.02 -7.31
N SER A 128 7.75 18.18 -7.33
CA SER A 128 7.82 19.14 -8.42
C SER A 128 7.82 20.54 -7.81
N GLY A 129 8.94 21.25 -7.91
CA GLY A 129 9.15 22.51 -7.21
C GLY A 129 9.04 22.33 -5.68
N SER A 130 8.13 23.09 -5.06
CA SER A 130 7.79 23.04 -3.63
C SER A 130 6.74 21.99 -3.26
N ASN A 131 6.25 21.22 -4.23
CA ASN A 131 5.11 20.34 -4.04
C ASN A 131 5.57 18.89 -3.94
N LEU A 132 5.02 18.16 -2.98
CA LEU A 132 5.20 16.72 -2.87
C LEU A 132 3.96 16.02 -3.39
N THR A 133 4.11 15.18 -4.40
CA THR A 133 3.00 14.38 -4.95
C THR A 133 3.17 12.93 -4.56
N MET A 134 2.09 12.34 -4.04
CA MET A 134 1.96 10.91 -3.84
C MET A 134 0.99 10.34 -4.87
N GLN A 135 1.42 9.33 -5.58
CA GLN A 135 0.61 8.61 -6.55
C GLN A 135 0.53 7.14 -6.14
N THR A 136 -0.65 6.55 -6.17
CA THR A 136 -0.90 5.14 -5.83
C THR A 136 -1.67 4.49 -6.94
N ASN A 137 -1.23 3.32 -7.38
CA ASN A 137 -2.00 2.51 -8.31
C ASN A 137 -2.87 1.54 -7.51
N VAL A 138 -4.15 1.85 -7.35
CA VAL A 138 -5.08 1.01 -6.57
C VAL A 138 -5.66 -0.13 -7.38
N GLY A 139 -5.64 -0.02 -8.71
CA GLY A 139 -6.24 -1.00 -9.61
C GLY A 139 -7.76 -1.02 -9.62
N ASP A 140 -8.34 -1.76 -10.57
CA ASP A 140 -9.76 -2.14 -10.58
C ASP A 140 -9.94 -3.65 -10.32
N GLU A 141 -11.20 -4.12 -10.38
CA GLU A 141 -11.56 -5.52 -10.17
C GLU A 141 -11.00 -6.46 -11.26
N ASP A 142 -10.70 -5.92 -12.45
CA ASP A 142 -10.05 -6.63 -13.56
C ASP A 142 -8.51 -6.62 -13.45
N GLY A 143 -7.95 -5.91 -12.47
CA GLY A 143 -6.51 -5.70 -12.32
C GLY A 143 -5.91 -4.66 -13.26
N LYS A 144 -6.72 -3.83 -13.93
CA LYS A 144 -6.26 -2.69 -14.72
C LYS A 144 -5.81 -1.56 -13.80
N GLU A 145 -4.94 -0.69 -14.31
CA GLU A 145 -4.38 0.41 -13.52
C GLU A 145 -5.42 1.50 -13.24
N VAL A 146 -5.50 1.91 -11.97
CA VAL A 146 -6.31 3.05 -11.53
C VAL A 146 -5.45 3.87 -10.59
N LEU A 147 -5.16 5.12 -10.96
CA LEU A 147 -4.21 5.97 -10.24
C LEU A 147 -4.94 6.96 -9.34
N LEU A 148 -4.66 6.92 -8.05
CA LEU A 148 -4.99 7.97 -7.09
C LEU A 148 -3.78 8.88 -6.92
N SER A 149 -3.98 10.20 -7.01
CA SER A 149 -2.90 11.17 -6.83
C SER A 149 -3.30 12.23 -5.79
N ALA A 150 -2.37 12.58 -4.91
CA ALA A 150 -2.51 13.63 -3.93
C ALA A 150 -1.26 14.51 -3.94
N THR A 151 -1.44 15.81 -4.11
CA THR A 151 -0.36 16.80 -4.00
C THR A 151 -0.47 17.52 -2.67
N ILE A 152 0.64 17.59 -1.94
CA ILE A 152 0.77 18.25 -0.66
C ILE A 152 1.74 19.42 -0.83
N LEU A 153 1.32 20.59 -0.35
CA LEU A 153 2.12 21.80 -0.33
C LEU A 153 2.91 21.87 0.98
N LYS A 154 4.17 22.27 0.88
CA LYS A 154 4.96 22.70 2.03
C LYS A 154 4.83 24.22 2.10
N GLU A 155 3.94 24.69 2.96
CA GLU A 155 3.80 26.12 3.30
C GLU A 155 5.01 26.62 4.08
#